data_AF-A0A516W993-F1
#
_entry.id   AF-A0A516W993-F1
#
_cell.length_a   1.000
_cell.length_b   1.000
_cell.length_c   1.000
_cell.angle_alpha   90.00
_cell.angle_beta   90.00
_cell.angle_gamma   90.00
#
_symmetry.space_group_name_H-M   'P 1'
#
loop_
_entity.id
_entity.type
_entity.pdbx_description
1 polymer ?
#
loop_
_entity_poly.entity_id
_entity_poly.type
_entity_poly.pdbx_seq_one_letter_code
_entity_poly.pdbx_strand_id
1 'polypeptide(L)'
;MLRERVITAIILLAIVAAVLAAPGTLAFAAFILLTIGCALWEWLRLTGLTTYPRPAYYSVPLGMLAVPVLTFAGCALYFMYSRHGAIYLLSVLALVWIADIGAYFAGKAFGRHKLAPSISPGKTREGAVAGIAAAVLWVLLTALWSQETFGAALVARFGVTLTIVLAVVLAALSIAGDLFESWLKRRAGAKDSSRLLPGHGGVLDRIDAILPVAPLAWVLSIWSH
;
A
#
# COMPACT_ATOMS: atom_id res chain seq x y z
N MET A 1 -6.26 20.10 13.42
CA MET A 1 -6.01 19.50 12.09
C MET A 1 -4.54 19.22 11.79
N LEU A 2 -3.64 20.20 11.58
CA LEU A 2 -2.23 19.88 11.26
C LEU A 2 -1.47 19.24 12.44
N ARG A 3 -1.66 19.78 13.65
CA ARG A 3 -1.04 19.25 14.88
C ARG A 3 -1.41 17.78 15.12
N GLU A 4 -2.67 17.42 14.98
CA GLU A 4 -3.16 16.03 15.16
C GLU A 4 -2.52 15.09 14.13
N ARG A 5 -2.44 15.51 12.87
CA ARG A 5 -1.75 14.74 11.82
C ARG A 5 -0.30 14.51 12.16
N VAL A 6 0.44 15.55 12.53
CA VAL A 6 1.87 15.38 12.86
C VAL A 6 2.06 14.42 14.05
N ILE A 7 1.26 14.58 15.11
CA ILE A 7 1.33 13.71 16.29
C ILE A 7 1.04 12.25 15.94
N THR A 8 -0.06 11.98 15.23
CA THR A 8 -0.42 10.61 14.86
C THR A 8 0.62 9.98 13.94
N ALA A 9 1.21 10.74 13.00
CA ALA A 9 2.27 10.23 12.14
C ALA A 9 3.51 9.84 12.94
N ILE A 10 3.94 10.69 13.88
CA ILE A 10 5.10 10.40 14.75
C ILE A 10 4.84 9.15 15.59
N ILE A 11 3.65 9.01 16.17
CA ILE A 11 3.28 7.84 16.98
C ILE A 11 3.31 6.57 16.12
N LEU A 12 2.70 6.59 14.93
CA LEU A 12 2.68 5.44 14.03
C LEU A 12 4.10 5.05 13.59
N LEU A 13 4.94 6.03 13.25
CA LEU A 13 6.34 5.78 12.91
C LEU A 13 7.12 5.19 14.08
N ALA A 14 6.92 5.68 15.31
CA ALA A 14 7.55 5.13 16.50
C ALA A 14 7.12 3.68 16.77
N ILE A 15 5.82 3.37 16.59
CA ILE A 15 5.30 2.00 16.71
C ILE A 15 5.94 1.10 15.66
N VAL A 16 5.94 1.51 14.38
CA VAL A 16 6.54 0.70 13.30
C VAL A 16 8.03 0.48 13.55
N ALA A 17 8.77 1.52 13.95
CA ALA A 17 10.19 1.39 14.28
C ALA A 17 10.42 0.42 15.46
N ALA A 18 9.64 0.54 16.53
CA ALA A 18 9.73 -0.36 17.68
C ALA A 18 9.41 -1.82 17.31
N VAL A 19 8.39 -2.02 16.47
CA VAL A 19 7.98 -3.35 15.98
C VAL A 19 9.07 -3.98 15.12
N LEU A 20 9.71 -3.22 14.23
CA LEU A 20 10.79 -3.70 13.36
C LEU A 20 12.12 -3.89 14.10
N ALA A 21 12.32 -3.20 15.23
CA ALA A 21 13.50 -3.35 16.09
C ALA A 21 13.33 -4.45 17.15
N ALA A 22 12.10 -4.94 17.36
CA ALA A 22 11.82 -5.97 18.34
C ALA A 22 12.50 -7.30 17.95
N PRO A 23 13.03 -8.06 18.93
CA PRO A 23 13.65 -9.34 18.64
C PRO A 23 12.63 -10.37 18.13
N GLY A 24 13.01 -11.10 17.09
CA GLY A 24 12.15 -12.10 16.46
C GLY A 24 11.01 -11.51 15.63
N THR A 25 9.98 -12.31 15.35
CA THR A 25 8.90 -11.94 14.43
C THR A 25 7.55 -11.74 15.10
N LEU A 26 7.43 -12.00 16.41
CA LEU A 26 6.16 -11.99 17.13
C LEU A 26 5.52 -10.59 17.16
N ALA A 27 6.31 -9.55 17.45
CA ALA A 27 5.82 -8.18 17.47
C ALA A 27 5.29 -7.76 16.09
N PHE A 28 6.00 -8.12 15.02
CA PHE A 28 5.57 -7.84 13.66
C PHE A 28 4.32 -8.62 13.27
N ALA A 29 4.23 -9.90 13.65
CA ALA A 29 3.02 -10.71 13.45
C ALA A 29 1.80 -10.10 14.14
N ALA A 30 1.93 -9.70 15.41
CA ALA A 30 0.86 -9.06 16.16
C ALA A 30 0.43 -7.72 15.52
N PHE A 31 1.40 -6.92 15.07
CA PHE A 31 1.14 -5.67 14.35
C PHE A 31 0.38 -5.90 13.03
N ILE A 32 0.77 -6.90 12.23
CA ILE A 32 0.09 -7.26 10.99
C ILE A 32 -1.33 -7.77 11.27
N LEU A 33 -1.52 -8.64 12.27
CA LEU A 33 -2.85 -9.14 12.64
C LEU A 33 -3.78 -8.02 13.09
N LEU A 34 -3.29 -7.08 13.90
CA LEU A 34 -4.05 -5.90 14.31
C LEU A 34 -4.44 -5.04 13.10
N THR A 35 -3.48 -4.78 12.22
CA THR A 35 -3.70 -4.00 10.99
C THR A 35 -4.76 -4.64 10.10
N ILE A 36 -4.68 -5.96 9.89
CA ILE A 36 -5.68 -6.73 9.14
C ILE A 36 -7.04 -6.68 9.82
N GLY A 37 -7.10 -6.84 11.14
CA GLY A 37 -8.35 -6.78 11.89
C GLY A 37 -9.06 -5.43 11.73
N CYS A 38 -8.33 -4.33 11.86
CA CYS A 38 -8.86 -2.99 11.62
C CYS A 38 -9.29 -2.79 10.16
N ALA A 39 -8.45 -3.15 9.19
CA ALA A 39 -8.76 -3.00 7.78
C ALA A 39 -9.95 -3.86 7.33
N LEU A 40 -10.09 -5.07 7.89
CA LEU A 40 -11.21 -5.96 7.63
C LEU A 40 -12.51 -5.34 8.14
N TRP A 41 -12.52 -4.85 9.38
CA TRP A 41 -13.68 -4.15 9.93
C TRP A 41 -14.08 -2.95 9.08
N GLU A 42 -13.11 -2.13 8.63
CA GLU A 42 -13.36 -0.98 7.77
C GLU A 42 -13.92 -1.39 6.40
N TRP A 43 -13.33 -2.39 5.75
CA TRP A 43 -13.78 -2.87 4.44
C TRP A 43 -15.21 -3.42 4.53
N LEU A 44 -15.50 -4.29 5.50
CA LEU A 44 -16.85 -4.87 5.67
C LEU A 44 -17.89 -3.79 5.98
N ARG A 45 -17.50 -2.71 6.67
CA ARG A 45 -18.36 -1.54 6.88
C ARG A 45 -18.65 -0.83 5.57
N LEU A 46 -17.64 -0.58 4.73
CA LEU A 46 -17.81 0.10 3.45
C LEU A 46 -18.59 -0.72 2.41
N THR A 47 -18.56 -2.05 2.48
CA THR A 47 -19.36 -2.89 1.57
C THR A 47 -20.82 -2.99 1.98
N GLY A 48 -21.23 -2.41 3.11
CA GLY A 48 -22.64 -2.40 3.53
C GLY A 48 -23.12 -3.70 4.16
N LEU A 49 -22.20 -4.55 4.64
CA LEU A 49 -22.57 -5.67 5.52
C LEU A 49 -23.01 -5.17 6.92
N THR A 50 -22.80 -3.89 7.24
CA THR A 50 -23.15 -3.31 8.53
C THR A 50 -23.95 -2.00 8.46
N THR A 51 -24.09 -1.32 7.31
CA THR A 51 -24.86 -0.08 7.20
C THR A 51 -25.21 0.29 5.73
N TYR A 52 -26.48 0.65 5.49
CA TYR A 52 -27.17 1.09 4.24
C TYR A 52 -27.95 0.04 3.42
N PRO A 53 -29.21 0.36 2.99
CA PRO A 53 -30.01 -0.50 2.13
C PRO A 53 -29.57 -0.33 0.67
N ARG A 54 -28.51 -1.04 0.28
CA ARG A 54 -28.16 -1.24 -1.14
C ARG A 54 -28.46 -2.69 -1.51
N PRO A 55 -28.83 -2.99 -2.77
CA PRO A 55 -29.21 -4.34 -3.15
C PRO A 55 -28.05 -5.31 -2.88
N ALA A 56 -28.34 -6.33 -2.06
CA ALA A 56 -27.37 -7.19 -1.38
C ALA A 56 -26.42 -7.98 -2.33
N TYR A 57 -26.78 -8.10 -3.60
CA TYR A 57 -26.09 -8.96 -4.56
C TYR A 57 -24.65 -8.54 -4.88
N TYR A 58 -24.33 -7.24 -4.85
CA TYR A 58 -22.96 -6.75 -5.09
C TYR A 58 -22.17 -6.46 -3.81
N SER A 59 -22.78 -6.44 -2.63
CA SER A 59 -22.12 -6.09 -1.36
C SER A 59 -21.48 -7.31 -0.70
N VAL A 60 -22.13 -8.47 -0.77
CA VAL A 60 -21.64 -9.71 -0.13
C VAL A 60 -20.36 -10.23 -0.81
N PRO A 61 -20.27 -10.41 -2.14
CA PRO A 61 -19.05 -10.91 -2.76
C PRO A 61 -17.87 -9.96 -2.53
N LEU A 62 -18.10 -8.65 -2.60
CA LEU A 62 -17.07 -7.64 -2.37
C LEU A 62 -16.58 -7.61 -0.91
N GLY A 63 -17.46 -7.90 0.05
CA GLY A 63 -17.08 -8.07 1.45
C GLY A 63 -16.30 -9.36 1.68
N MET A 64 -16.71 -10.47 1.05
CA MET A 64 -16.00 -11.76 1.15
C MET A 64 -14.58 -11.69 0.59
N LEU A 65 -14.33 -10.86 -0.43
CA LEU A 65 -12.99 -10.63 -0.98
C LEU A 65 -12.03 -9.95 0.01
N ALA A 66 -12.53 -9.26 1.04
CA ALA A 66 -11.67 -8.59 2.02
C ALA A 66 -10.76 -9.57 2.76
N VAL A 67 -11.29 -10.74 3.15
CA VAL A 67 -10.54 -11.75 3.90
C VAL A 67 -9.33 -12.27 3.12
N PRO A 68 -9.48 -12.88 1.92
CA PRO A 68 -8.33 -13.39 1.19
C PRO A 68 -7.35 -12.28 0.77
N VAL A 69 -7.83 -11.08 0.41
CA VAL A 69 -6.96 -9.97 0.01
C VAL A 69 -6.10 -9.50 1.19
N LEU A 70 -6.72 -9.21 2.33
CA LEU A 70 -6.02 -8.71 3.52
C LEU A 70 -5.10 -9.77 4.11
N THR A 71 -5.57 -11.02 4.22
CA THR A 71 -4.76 -12.13 4.74
C THR A 71 -3.57 -12.41 3.83
N PHE A 72 -3.75 -12.45 2.50
CA PHE A 72 -2.63 -12.73 1.60
C PHE A 72 -1.60 -11.59 1.58
N ALA A 73 -2.05 -10.33 1.56
CA ALA A 73 -1.15 -9.18 1.67
C ALA A 73 -0.40 -9.17 3.02
N GLY A 74 -1.10 -9.45 4.13
CA GLY A 74 -0.49 -9.53 5.45
C GLY A 74 0.54 -10.64 5.59
N CYS A 75 0.21 -11.85 5.10
CA CYS A 75 1.16 -12.96 5.04
C CYS A 75 2.37 -12.62 4.16
N ALA A 76 2.16 -11.97 3.01
CA ALA A 76 3.25 -11.53 2.15
C ALA A 76 4.22 -10.58 2.88
N LEU A 77 3.69 -9.56 3.59
CA LEU A 77 4.50 -8.66 4.41
C LEU A 77 5.25 -9.41 5.52
N TYR A 78 4.57 -10.32 6.22
CA TYR A 78 5.17 -11.16 7.26
C TYR A 78 6.31 -12.04 6.73
N PHE A 79 6.12 -12.70 5.60
CA PHE A 79 7.13 -13.57 5.02
C PHE A 79 8.31 -12.80 4.44
N MET A 80 8.07 -11.63 3.83
CA MET A 80 9.15 -10.74 3.39
C MET A 80 10.00 -10.28 4.58
N TYR A 81 9.38 -9.83 5.67
CA TYR A 81 10.11 -9.44 6.89
C TYR A 81 10.89 -10.61 7.51
N SER A 82 10.23 -11.76 7.70
CA SER A 82 10.82 -12.89 8.41
C SER A 82 11.94 -13.59 7.63
N ARG A 83 11.93 -13.54 6.29
CA ARG A 83 12.98 -14.13 5.45
C ARG A 83 14.10 -13.17 5.07
N HIS A 84 13.75 -11.91 4.77
CA HIS A 84 14.70 -10.96 4.17
C HIS A 84 15.03 -9.76 5.07
N GLY A 85 14.35 -9.63 6.21
CA GLY A 85 14.62 -8.58 7.19
C GLY A 85 13.93 -7.25 6.91
N ALA A 86 14.18 -6.29 7.80
CA ALA A 86 13.52 -4.98 7.79
C ALA A 86 13.90 -4.12 6.58
N ILE A 87 15.17 -4.12 6.17
CA ILE A 87 15.66 -3.29 5.04
C ILE A 87 14.97 -3.71 3.75
N TYR A 88 14.85 -5.01 3.50
CA TYR A 88 14.13 -5.55 2.36
C TYR A 88 12.67 -5.10 2.35
N LEU A 89 11.95 -5.34 3.45
CA LEU A 89 10.55 -4.94 3.58
C LEU A 89 10.36 -3.43 3.38
N LEU A 90 11.18 -2.61 4.03
CA LEU A 90 11.11 -1.15 3.94
C LEU A 90 11.37 -0.67 2.51
N SER A 91 12.24 -1.33 1.75
CA SER A 91 12.46 -0.98 0.35
C SER A 91 11.23 -1.22 -0.54
N VAL A 92 10.42 -2.25 -0.25
CA VAL A 92 9.11 -2.50 -0.90
C VAL A 92 8.08 -1.45 -0.48
N LEU A 93 7.99 -1.15 0.82
CA LEU A 93 7.04 -0.14 1.31
C LEU A 93 7.36 1.25 0.76
N ALA A 94 8.64 1.60 0.72
CA ALA A 94 9.12 2.86 0.18
C ALA A 94 8.86 3.00 -1.33
N LEU A 95 8.83 1.91 -2.11
CA LEU A 95 8.40 1.94 -3.51
C LEU A 95 7.00 2.54 -3.62
N VAL A 96 6.06 2.05 -2.81
CA VAL A 96 4.67 2.54 -2.80
C VAL A 96 4.61 3.99 -2.33
N TRP A 97 5.29 4.33 -1.23
CA TRP A 97 5.28 5.69 -0.69
C TRP A 97 5.89 6.71 -1.66
N ILE A 98 7.00 6.37 -2.32
CA ILE A 98 7.65 7.23 -3.30
C ILE A 98 6.78 7.38 -4.55
N ALA A 99 6.08 6.32 -4.97
CA ALA A 99 5.11 6.41 -6.06
C ALA A 99 4.01 7.44 -5.74
N ASP A 100 3.43 7.38 -4.53
CA ASP A 100 2.38 8.30 -4.10
C ASP A 100 2.88 9.74 -3.95
N ILE A 101 4.06 9.92 -3.36
CA ILE A 101 4.71 11.23 -3.20
C ILE A 101 4.99 11.84 -4.58
N GLY A 102 5.61 11.07 -5.48
CA GLY A 102 5.91 11.50 -6.85
C GLY A 102 4.64 11.88 -7.61
N ALA A 103 3.59 11.05 -7.50
CA ALA A 103 2.31 11.31 -8.13
C ALA A 103 1.61 12.55 -7.58
N TYR A 104 1.68 12.78 -6.26
CA TYR A 104 1.09 13.94 -5.63
C TYR A 104 1.76 15.24 -6.07
N PHE A 105 3.10 15.32 -5.98
CA PHE A 105 3.82 16.55 -6.31
C PHE A 105 3.77 16.88 -7.79
N ALA A 106 4.00 15.88 -8.67
CA ALA A 106 3.90 16.09 -10.11
C ALA A 106 2.45 16.35 -10.56
N GLY A 107 1.48 15.67 -9.95
CA GLY A 107 0.07 15.93 -10.23
C GLY A 107 -0.38 17.33 -9.82
N LYS A 108 0.15 17.87 -8.71
CA LYS A 108 -0.11 19.24 -8.27
C LYS A 108 0.56 20.28 -9.17
N ALA A 109 1.78 20.02 -9.63
CA ALA A 109 2.57 20.96 -10.43
C ALA A 109 2.19 20.96 -11.92
N PHE A 110 1.93 19.78 -12.50
CA PHE A 110 1.80 19.59 -13.94
C PHE A 110 0.49 18.92 -14.37
N GLY A 111 -0.38 18.57 -13.41
CA GLY A 111 -1.59 17.81 -13.69
C GLY A 111 -2.60 18.57 -14.54
N ARG A 112 -2.87 18.05 -15.74
CA ARG A 112 -3.87 18.59 -16.68
C ARG A 112 -5.01 17.61 -16.90
N HIS A 113 -4.69 16.32 -17.02
CA HIS A 113 -5.67 15.29 -17.33
C HIS A 113 -6.00 14.47 -16.10
N LYS A 114 -7.27 14.47 -15.69
CA LYS A 114 -7.76 13.67 -14.56
C LYS A 114 -7.67 12.17 -14.88
N LEU A 115 -7.24 11.39 -13.90
CA LEU A 115 -7.11 9.93 -14.03
C LEU A 115 -8.46 9.24 -13.85
N ALA A 116 -9.17 9.55 -12.77
CA ALA A 116 -10.46 8.95 -12.43
C ALA A 116 -11.41 9.97 -11.79
N PRO A 117 -12.02 10.90 -12.57
CA PRO A 117 -12.77 12.04 -12.05
C PRO A 117 -13.91 11.69 -11.08
N SER A 118 -14.62 10.59 -11.33
CA SER A 118 -15.76 10.14 -10.51
C SER A 118 -15.36 9.44 -9.21
N ILE A 119 -14.12 8.95 -9.11
CA ILE A 119 -13.62 8.15 -7.99
C ILE A 119 -12.67 8.99 -7.13
N SER A 120 -11.64 9.54 -7.77
CA SER A 120 -10.59 10.35 -7.14
C SER A 120 -10.30 11.60 -7.99
N PRO A 121 -11.03 12.72 -7.75
CA PRO A 121 -10.88 13.96 -8.51
C PRO A 121 -9.48 14.60 -8.42
N GLY A 122 -8.71 14.23 -7.40
CA GLY A 122 -7.36 14.75 -7.16
C GLY A 122 -6.28 14.09 -8.02
N LYS A 123 -6.50 12.87 -8.53
CA LYS A 123 -5.49 12.12 -9.28
C LYS A 123 -5.45 12.50 -10.76
N THR A 124 -4.24 12.63 -11.31
CA THR A 124 -3.98 13.00 -12.70
C THR A 124 -3.13 11.97 -13.41
N ARG A 125 -3.20 11.91 -14.74
CA ARG A 125 -2.41 11.00 -15.57
C ARG A 125 -0.93 11.35 -15.50
N GLU A 126 -0.60 12.63 -15.51
CA GLU A 126 0.78 13.11 -15.39
C GLU A 126 1.38 12.75 -14.02
N GLY A 127 0.58 12.88 -12.95
CA GLY A 127 0.95 12.41 -11.62
C GLY A 127 1.22 10.91 -11.62
N ALA A 128 0.31 10.10 -12.19
CA ALA A 128 0.49 8.65 -12.26
C ALA A 128 1.80 8.25 -12.96
N VAL A 129 2.11 8.86 -14.11
CA VAL A 129 3.36 8.60 -14.85
C VAL A 129 4.59 9.00 -14.02
N ALA A 130 4.55 10.16 -13.36
CA ALA A 130 5.65 10.60 -12.51
C ALA A 130 5.85 9.71 -11.27
N GLY A 131 4.76 9.23 -10.66
CA GLY A 131 4.82 8.27 -9.55
C GLY A 131 5.44 6.95 -9.97
N ILE A 132 5.05 6.42 -11.14
CA ILE A 132 5.67 5.22 -11.73
C ILE A 132 7.16 5.44 -11.98
N ALA A 133 7.54 6.57 -12.58
CA ALA A 133 8.94 6.89 -12.83
C ALA A 133 9.76 7.00 -11.52
N ALA A 134 9.19 7.62 -10.48
CA ALA A 134 9.81 7.73 -9.16
C ALA A 134 10.00 6.36 -8.49
N ALA A 135 9.01 5.47 -8.60
CA ALA A 135 9.09 4.11 -8.09
C ALA A 135 10.17 3.28 -8.81
N VAL A 136 10.25 3.38 -10.14
CA VAL A 136 11.31 2.75 -10.94
C VAL A 136 12.68 3.25 -10.51
N LEU A 137 12.84 4.57 -10.38
CA LEU A 137 14.09 5.17 -9.92
C LEU A 137 14.47 4.66 -8.53
N TRP A 138 13.52 4.59 -7.60
CA TRP A 138 13.75 4.05 -6.26
C TRP A 138 14.26 2.61 -6.27
N VAL A 139 13.62 1.73 -7.05
CA VAL A 139 14.03 0.32 -7.17
C VAL A 139 15.46 0.21 -7.72
N LEU A 140 15.82 1.02 -8.72
CA LEU A 140 17.17 1.01 -9.28
C LEU A 140 18.22 1.59 -8.32
N LEU A 141 17.89 2.68 -7.61
CA LEU A 141 18.80 3.29 -6.65
C LEU A 141 19.05 2.36 -5.45
N THR A 142 18.01 1.71 -4.93
CA THR A 142 18.16 0.74 -3.83
C THR A 142 18.99 -0.47 -4.25
N ALA A 143 18.87 -0.92 -5.51
CA ALA A 143 19.70 -1.99 -6.05
C ALA A 143 21.21 -1.66 -6.05
N LEU A 144 21.56 -0.39 -6.22
CA LEU A 144 22.96 0.08 -6.17
C LEU A 144 23.45 0.34 -4.74
N TRP A 145 22.53 0.59 -3.80
CA TRP A 145 22.85 1.00 -2.45
C TRP A 145 23.16 -0.18 -1.52
N SER A 146 22.35 -1.24 -1.52
CA SER A 146 22.53 -2.40 -0.65
C SER A 146 21.94 -3.68 -1.24
N GLN A 147 22.65 -4.80 -1.06
CA GLN A 147 22.23 -6.14 -1.48
C GLN A 147 21.03 -6.67 -0.67
N GLU A 148 20.73 -6.07 0.49
CA GLU A 148 19.59 -6.44 1.33
C GLU A 148 18.26 -5.84 0.85
N THR A 149 18.27 -5.09 -0.26
CA THR A 149 17.07 -4.41 -0.78
C THR A 149 16.31 -5.28 -1.78
N PHE A 150 15.00 -5.02 -1.88
CA PHE A 150 14.14 -5.62 -2.90
C PHE A 150 14.64 -5.30 -4.32
N GLY A 151 15.14 -4.09 -4.55
CA GLY A 151 15.71 -3.69 -5.83
C GLY A 151 16.92 -4.53 -6.23
N ALA A 152 17.85 -4.77 -5.30
CA ALA A 152 19.02 -5.60 -5.55
C ALA A 152 18.61 -7.05 -5.88
N ALA A 153 17.68 -7.61 -5.12
CA ALA A 153 17.16 -8.95 -5.38
C ALA A 153 16.51 -9.08 -6.77
N LEU A 154 15.72 -8.09 -7.19
CA LEU A 154 15.13 -8.10 -8.53
C LEU A 154 16.20 -8.03 -9.62
N VAL A 155 17.16 -7.10 -9.52
CA VAL A 155 18.23 -6.94 -10.51
C VAL A 155 19.09 -8.20 -10.60
N ALA A 156 19.46 -8.79 -9.46
CA ALA A 156 20.25 -10.02 -9.44
C ALA A 156 19.54 -11.19 -10.13
N ARG A 157 18.21 -11.30 -9.95
CA ARG A 157 17.43 -12.44 -10.47
C ARG A 157 16.99 -12.27 -11.93
N PHE A 158 16.57 -11.07 -12.30
CA PHE A 158 15.85 -10.79 -13.54
C PHE A 158 16.62 -9.87 -14.49
N GLY A 159 17.72 -9.26 -14.02
CA GLY A 159 18.44 -8.23 -14.75
C GLY A 159 17.71 -6.89 -14.76
N VAL A 160 18.43 -5.83 -15.12
CA VAL A 160 17.95 -4.43 -15.03
C VAL A 160 16.68 -4.21 -15.86
N THR A 161 16.64 -4.73 -17.09
CA THR A 161 15.50 -4.49 -18.01
C THR A 161 14.19 -5.03 -17.45
N LEU A 162 14.18 -6.27 -16.98
CA LEU A 162 12.97 -6.87 -16.42
C LEU A 162 12.62 -6.28 -15.04
N THR A 163 13.62 -5.87 -14.25
CA THR A 163 13.38 -5.10 -13.01
C THR A 163 12.63 -3.80 -13.27
N ILE A 164 12.96 -3.06 -14.34
CA ILE A 164 12.23 -1.84 -14.71
C ILE A 164 10.77 -2.17 -15.00
N VAL A 165 10.50 -3.21 -15.79
CA VAL A 165 9.14 -3.64 -16.11
C VAL A 165 8.37 -4.03 -14.84
N LEU A 166 8.99 -4.81 -13.95
CA LEU A 166 8.37 -5.21 -12.69
C LEU A 166 8.10 -4.02 -11.77
N ALA A 167 9.00 -3.04 -11.69
CA ALA A 167 8.80 -1.82 -10.92
C ALA A 167 7.63 -0.98 -11.46
N VAL A 168 7.48 -0.89 -12.79
CA VAL A 168 6.31 -0.26 -13.43
C VAL A 168 5.02 -0.98 -13.06
N VAL A 169 5.01 -2.32 -13.10
CA VAL A 169 3.84 -3.11 -12.72
C VAL A 169 3.47 -2.92 -11.26
N LEU A 170 4.44 -2.96 -10.34
CA LEU A 170 4.19 -2.75 -8.91
C LEU A 170 3.67 -1.35 -8.62
N ALA A 171 4.21 -0.31 -9.25
CA ALA A 171 3.69 1.05 -9.10
C ALA A 171 2.29 1.23 -9.71
N ALA A 172 1.99 0.58 -10.84
CA ALA A 172 0.65 0.57 -11.41
C ALA A 172 -0.36 -0.13 -10.49
N LEU A 173 0.05 -1.23 -9.85
CA LEU A 173 -0.77 -1.91 -8.84
C LEU A 173 -1.02 -1.03 -7.61
N SER A 174 -0.02 -0.26 -7.15
CA SER A 174 -0.21 0.64 -6.01
C SER A 174 -1.27 1.71 -6.30
N ILE A 175 -1.23 2.29 -7.52
CA ILE A 175 -2.24 3.23 -7.99
C ILE A 175 -3.62 2.56 -8.07
N ALA A 176 -3.69 1.33 -8.58
CA ALA A 176 -4.93 0.56 -8.68
C ALA A 176 -5.54 0.27 -7.29
N GLY A 177 -4.71 -0.05 -6.29
CA GLY A 177 -5.12 -0.27 -4.91
C GLY A 177 -5.80 0.94 -4.28
N ASP A 178 -5.16 2.11 -4.35
CA ASP A 178 -5.76 3.37 -3.87
C ASP A 178 -7.04 3.75 -4.64
N LEU A 179 -7.09 3.52 -5.96
CA LEU A 179 -8.30 3.77 -6.74
C LEU A 179 -9.44 2.82 -6.37
N PHE A 180 -9.13 1.55 -6.10
CA PHE A 180 -10.11 0.56 -5.64
C PHE A 180 -10.69 0.95 -4.28
N GLU A 181 -9.84 1.36 -3.34
CA GLU A 181 -10.26 1.84 -2.02
C GLU A 181 -11.09 3.12 -2.14
N SER A 182 -10.65 4.07 -2.95
CA SER A 182 -11.39 5.31 -3.23
C SER A 182 -12.77 5.00 -3.81
N TRP A 183 -12.86 4.03 -4.72
CA TRP A 183 -14.13 3.58 -5.29
C TRP A 183 -15.03 2.95 -4.24
N LEU A 184 -14.48 2.10 -3.36
CA LEU A 184 -15.22 1.47 -2.27
C LEU A 184 -15.83 2.54 -1.34
N LYS A 185 -15.07 3.59 -1.01
CA LYS A 185 -15.57 4.73 -0.22
C LYS A 185 -16.67 5.51 -0.92
N ARG A 186 -16.51 5.85 -2.21
CA ARG A 186 -17.55 6.57 -2.98
C ARG A 186 -18.81 5.75 -3.10
N ARG A 187 -18.67 4.44 -3.33
CA ARG A 187 -19.79 3.51 -3.31
C ARG A 187 -20.48 3.54 -1.95
N ALA A 188 -19.75 3.59 -0.84
CA ALA A 188 -20.34 3.69 0.50
C ALA A 188 -20.95 5.07 0.83
N GLY A 189 -20.79 6.09 -0.01
CA GLY A 189 -21.13 7.48 0.33
C GLY A 189 -20.19 8.09 1.38
N ALA A 190 -19.02 7.48 1.60
CA ALA A 190 -18.02 7.90 2.57
C ALA A 190 -16.86 8.65 1.90
N LYS A 191 -16.17 9.47 2.69
CA LYS A 191 -14.92 10.13 2.26
C LYS A 191 -13.67 9.38 2.68
N ASP A 192 -13.66 8.91 3.93
CA ASP A 192 -12.56 8.18 4.59
C ASP A 192 -13.06 6.80 5.03
N SER A 193 -12.16 5.82 5.16
CA SER A 193 -12.55 4.45 5.52
C SER A 193 -13.02 4.37 6.97
N SER A 194 -12.44 5.16 7.88
CA SER A 194 -12.91 5.35 9.26
C SER A 194 -12.34 6.62 9.89
N ARG A 195 -12.44 6.75 11.22
CA ARG A 195 -11.76 7.77 12.03
C ARG A 195 -10.84 7.16 13.09
N LEU A 196 -10.39 5.91 12.88
CA LEU A 196 -9.55 5.18 13.83
C LEU A 196 -8.18 5.85 14.05
N LEU A 197 -7.65 6.54 13.04
CA LEU A 197 -6.39 7.28 13.11
C LEU A 197 -6.69 8.78 13.13
N PRO A 198 -6.56 9.46 14.29
CA PRO A 198 -6.85 10.88 14.41
C PRO A 198 -6.11 11.71 13.35
N GLY A 199 -6.86 12.50 12.58
CA GLY A 199 -6.33 13.33 11.51
C GLY A 199 -5.91 12.60 10.21
N HIS A 200 -5.86 11.26 10.20
CA HIS A 200 -5.37 10.42 9.10
C HIS A 200 -6.41 9.51 8.43
N GLY A 201 -7.59 9.36 9.03
CA GLY A 201 -8.64 8.49 8.48
C GLY A 201 -8.63 7.11 9.14
N GLY A 202 -8.80 6.06 8.35
CA GLY A 202 -8.73 4.69 8.80
C GLY A 202 -7.43 3.97 8.46
N VAL A 203 -7.33 2.73 8.92
CA VAL A 203 -6.17 1.87 8.65
C VAL A 203 -6.15 1.41 7.19
N LEU A 204 -7.31 1.12 6.61
CA LEU A 204 -7.45 0.75 5.20
C LEU A 204 -6.98 1.88 4.28
N ASP A 205 -7.29 3.14 4.61
CA ASP A 205 -6.79 4.33 3.90
C ASP A 205 -5.25 4.41 3.85
N ARG A 206 -4.52 3.68 4.72
CA ARG A 206 -3.04 3.73 4.82
C ARG A 206 -2.34 2.54 4.16
N ILE A 207 -3.06 1.45 3.91
CA ILE A 207 -2.49 0.21 3.36
C ILE A 207 -3.06 -0.15 1.99
N ASP A 208 -4.06 0.57 1.50
CA ASP A 208 -4.74 0.36 0.23
C ASP A 208 -3.81 0.15 -0.98
N ALA A 209 -2.82 1.01 -1.14
CA ALA A 209 -1.84 0.91 -2.21
C ALA A 209 -0.88 -0.28 -2.03
N ILE A 210 -0.66 -0.74 -0.79
CA ILE A 210 0.20 -1.89 -0.48
C ILE A 210 -0.54 -3.21 -0.71
N LEU A 211 -1.87 -3.27 -0.53
CA LEU A 211 -2.66 -4.49 -0.66
C LEU A 211 -2.44 -5.27 -1.97
N PRO A 212 -2.47 -4.65 -3.17
CA PRO A 212 -2.18 -5.37 -4.41
C PRO A 212 -0.67 -5.56 -4.67
N VAL A 213 0.18 -4.75 -4.05
CA VAL A 213 1.65 -4.78 -4.26
C VAL A 213 2.30 -5.90 -3.47
N ALA A 214 1.95 -6.04 -2.20
CA ALA A 214 2.61 -6.97 -1.27
C ALA A 214 2.58 -8.43 -1.77
N PRO A 215 1.46 -8.99 -2.25
CA PRO A 215 1.43 -10.33 -2.81
C PRO A 215 2.37 -10.55 -3.99
N LEU A 216 2.38 -9.62 -4.95
CA LEU A 216 3.25 -9.74 -6.12
C LEU A 216 4.72 -9.57 -5.72
N ALA A 217 5.03 -8.59 -4.87
CA ALA A 217 6.37 -8.40 -4.34
C ALA A 217 6.87 -9.70 -3.67
N TRP A 218 6.06 -10.30 -2.79
CA TRP A 218 6.39 -11.57 -2.16
C TRP A 218 6.65 -12.69 -3.17
N VAL A 219 5.80 -12.88 -4.17
CA VAL A 219 6.00 -13.91 -5.21
C VAL A 219 7.34 -13.73 -5.93
N LEU A 220 7.73 -12.48 -6.21
CA LEU A 220 9.03 -12.16 -6.80
C LEU A 220 10.19 -12.44 -5.83
N SER A 221 9.95 -12.36 -4.51
CA SER A 221 10.90 -12.62 -3.43
C SER A 221 11.08 -14.09 -3.03
N ILE A 222 10.28 -15.02 -3.54
CA ILE A 222 10.36 -16.45 -3.14
C ILE A 222 11.71 -17.08 -3.52
N TRP A 223 12.37 -16.54 -4.55
CA TRP A 223 13.55 -17.13 -5.18
C TRP A 223 14.85 -16.35 -4.94
N SER A 224 14.80 -15.26 -4.19
CA SER A 224 16.00 -14.51 -3.80
C SER A 224 16.66 -15.24 -2.64
N HIS A 225 17.73 -15.99 -2.95
CA HIS A 225 18.64 -16.64 -2.00
C HIS A 225 20.01 -16.00 -2.10
#